data_AF-A0A2A2MAN2-F1
#
_entry.id   AF-A0A2A2MAN2-F1
#
_cell.length_a   1.000
_cell.length_b   1.000
_cell.length_c   1.000
_cell.angle_alpha   90.00
_cell.angle_beta   90.00
_cell.angle_gamma   90.00
#
_symmetry.space_group_name_H-M   'P 1'
#
loop_
_entity.id
_entity.type
_entity.pdbx_description
1 polymer ?
#
loop_
_entity_poly.entity_id
_entity_poly.type
_entity_poly.pdbx_seq_one_letter_code
_entity_poly.pdbx_strand_id
1 'polypeptide(L)'
;MAARERAFAQRLAHEFRRPDWRRMLSEMSATEFSDWANYFALTPFSDQLLDAEFATMKEMLVTVFASGGEIRAEDFSLLSQPVREEVKTDDELMLIGEGAYGGVRYVPTN
;
A
#
# COMPACT_ATOMS: atom_id res chain seq x y z
N MET A 1 24.14 4.18 5.32
CA MET A 1 23.02 3.30 4.97
C MET A 1 21.77 4.17 4.88
N ALA A 2 21.13 4.19 3.72
CA ALA A 2 19.89 4.93 3.51
C ALA A 2 18.78 4.37 4.42
N ALA A 3 17.83 5.21 4.85
CA ALA A 3 16.75 4.77 5.76
C ALA A 3 15.98 3.54 5.22
N ARG A 4 15.81 3.46 3.89
CA ARG A 4 15.16 2.34 3.19
C ARG A 4 15.95 1.04 3.29
N GLU A 5 17.27 1.08 3.13
CA GLU A 5 18.16 -0.10 3.26
C GLU A 5 18.12 -0.65 4.68
N ARG A 6 18.11 0.23 5.68
CA ARG A 6 17.97 -0.17 7.08
C ARG A 6 16.63 -0.86 7.34
N ALA A 7 15.52 -0.28 6.86
CA ALA A 7 14.20 -0.86 7.02
C ALA A 7 14.09 -2.24 6.35
N PHE A 8 14.70 -2.40 5.17
CA PHE A 8 14.80 -3.70 4.52
C PHE A 8 15.60 -4.70 5.36
N ALA A 9 16.78 -4.34 5.85
CA ALA A 9 17.60 -5.23 6.68
C ALA A 9 16.89 -5.67 7.97
N GLN A 10 16.10 -4.77 8.58
CA GLN A 10 15.28 -5.11 9.75
C GLN A 10 14.17 -6.11 9.42
N ARG A 11 13.46 -5.92 8.31
CA ARG A 11 12.44 -6.87 7.84
C ARG A 11 13.05 -8.23 7.49
N LEU A 12 14.17 -8.24 6.78
CA LEU A 12 14.91 -9.46 6.45
C LEU A 12 15.34 -10.23 7.71
N ALA A 13 15.82 -9.53 8.74
CA ALA A 13 16.16 -10.17 10.01
C ALA A 13 14.94 -10.80 10.69
N HIS A 14 13.81 -10.10 10.72
CA HIS A 14 12.57 -10.64 11.27
C HIS A 14 12.05 -11.85 10.49
N GLU A 15 12.20 -11.86 9.16
CA GLU A 15 11.85 -12.99 8.30
C GLU A 15 12.65 -14.25 8.69
N PHE A 16 13.94 -14.10 8.96
CA PHE A 16 14.79 -15.17 9.51
C PHE A 16 14.65 -15.39 11.01
N ARG A 17 13.64 -14.79 11.65
CA ARG A 17 13.36 -14.89 13.10
C ARG A 17 14.54 -14.46 13.98
N ARG A 18 15.30 -13.46 13.51
CA ARG A 18 16.44 -12.87 14.20
C ARG A 18 16.13 -11.46 14.71
N PRO A 19 16.40 -11.16 16.00
CA PRO A 19 16.26 -9.80 16.53
C PRO A 19 17.47 -8.89 16.21
N ASP A 20 18.59 -9.47 15.76
CA ASP A 20 19.91 -8.85 15.68
C ASP A 20 20.35 -8.50 14.25
N TRP A 21 19.59 -7.62 13.56
CA TRP A 21 19.82 -7.26 12.15
C TRP A 21 21.25 -6.82 11.82
N ARG A 22 21.95 -6.12 12.74
CA ARG A 22 23.34 -5.66 12.51
C ARG A 22 24.33 -6.82 12.44
N ARG A 23 24.16 -7.81 13.31
CA ARG A 23 25.02 -8.99 13.36
C ARG A 23 24.71 -9.92 12.19
N MET A 24 23.44 -10.10 11.86
CA MET A 24 23.04 -10.79 10.63
C MET A 24 23.71 -10.19 9.39
N LEU A 25 23.69 -8.87 9.25
CA LEU A 25 24.37 -8.20 8.13
C LEU A 25 25.89 -8.40 8.15
N SER A 26 26.54 -8.44 9.32
CA SER A 26 27.99 -8.67 9.40
C SER A 26 28.40 -10.10 9.02
N GLU A 27 27.47 -11.05 9.11
CA GLU A 27 27.66 -12.45 8.75
C GLU A 27 27.34 -12.70 7.26
N MET A 28 26.73 -11.72 6.58
CA MET A 28 26.21 -11.82 5.22
C MET A 28 27.11 -11.08 4.23
N SER A 29 27.35 -11.68 3.07
CA SER A 29 28.08 -11.00 1.98
C SER A 29 27.19 -9.94 1.29
N ALA A 30 27.80 -8.93 0.67
CA ALA A 30 27.05 -7.91 -0.08
C ALA A 30 26.26 -8.52 -1.26
N THR A 31 26.79 -9.57 -1.89
CA THR A 31 26.11 -10.32 -2.96
C THR A 31 24.90 -11.06 -2.42
N GLU A 32 25.05 -11.77 -1.30
CA GLU A 32 23.93 -12.49 -0.66
C GLU A 32 22.83 -11.52 -0.21
N PHE A 33 23.20 -10.37 0.37
CA PHE A 33 22.22 -9.34 0.72
C PHE A 33 21.48 -8.80 -0.51
N SER A 34 22.19 -8.59 -1.62
CA SER A 34 21.58 -8.17 -2.89
C SER A 34 20.65 -9.24 -3.46
N ASP A 35 20.98 -10.52 -3.33
CA ASP A 35 20.14 -11.62 -3.79
C ASP A 35 18.83 -11.67 -2.99
N TRP A 36 18.91 -11.49 -1.67
CA TRP A 36 17.70 -11.36 -0.85
C TRP A 36 16.87 -10.13 -1.22
N ALA A 37 17.51 -9.00 -1.51
CA ALA A 37 16.79 -7.81 -1.98
C ALA A 37 16.06 -8.06 -3.31
N ASN A 38 16.69 -8.79 -4.24
CA ASN A 38 16.06 -9.17 -5.51
C ASN A 38 14.90 -10.15 -5.29
N TYR A 39 15.07 -11.12 -4.39
CA TYR A 39 14.03 -12.09 -4.05
C TYR A 39 12.78 -11.41 -3.45
N PHE A 40 12.97 -10.56 -2.44
CA PHE A 40 11.88 -9.86 -1.75
C PHE A 40 11.32 -8.66 -2.53
N ALA A 41 11.91 -8.31 -3.68
CA ALA A 41 11.28 -7.39 -4.63
C ALA A 41 10.12 -8.05 -5.39
N LEU A 42 10.15 -9.39 -5.54
CA LEU A 42 9.12 -10.18 -6.23
C LEU A 42 8.26 -10.99 -5.26
N THR A 43 8.81 -11.32 -4.09
CA THR A 43 8.13 -12.11 -3.07
C THR A 43 7.83 -11.21 -1.86
N PRO A 44 6.56 -11.03 -1.47
CA PRO A 44 6.24 -10.27 -0.26
C PRO A 44 6.81 -10.96 0.99
N PHE A 45 7.15 -10.17 2.00
CA PHE A 45 7.51 -10.70 3.32
C PHE A 45 6.31 -11.43 3.95
N SER A 46 6.59 -12.33 4.91
CA SER A 46 5.54 -13.12 5.56
C SER A 46 4.45 -12.26 6.23
N ASP A 47 4.82 -11.11 6.80
CA ASP A 47 3.87 -10.18 7.41
C ASP A 47 2.93 -9.53 6.37
N GLN A 48 3.46 -9.20 5.20
CA GLN A 48 2.69 -8.69 4.06
C GLN A 48 1.72 -9.74 3.50
N LEU A 49 2.16 -10.99 3.40
CA LEU A 49 1.27 -12.10 2.99
C LEU A 49 0.14 -12.31 3.99
N LEU A 50 0.46 -12.36 5.29
CA LEU A 50 -0.54 -12.52 6.34
C LEU A 50 -1.56 -11.37 6.33
N ASP A 51 -1.10 -10.13 6.19
CA ASP A 51 -1.98 -8.97 6.12
C ASP A 51 -2.93 -9.05 4.91
N ALA A 52 -2.41 -9.43 3.74
CA ALA A 52 -3.22 -9.63 2.54
C ALA A 52 -4.25 -10.77 2.71
N GLU A 53 -3.86 -11.88 3.33
CA GLU A 53 -4.78 -12.99 3.62
C GLU A 53 -5.92 -12.58 4.55
N PHE A 54 -5.61 -11.89 5.65
CA PHE A 54 -6.63 -11.41 6.59
C PHE A 54 -7.52 -10.33 5.97
N ALA A 55 -6.94 -9.43 5.18
CA ALA A 55 -7.67 -8.40 4.45
C ALA A 55 -8.69 -9.00 3.48
N THR A 56 -8.23 -9.92 2.63
CA THR A 56 -9.07 -10.63 1.66
C THR A 56 -10.16 -11.45 2.35
N MET A 57 -9.83 -12.11 3.47
CA MET A 57 -10.80 -12.86 4.25
C MET A 57 -11.92 -11.95 4.82
N LYS A 58 -11.56 -10.76 5.32
CA LYS A 58 -12.54 -9.80 5.84
C LYS A 58 -13.43 -9.23 4.74
N GLU A 59 -12.86 -8.90 3.59
CA GLU A 59 -13.61 -8.50 2.39
C GLU A 59 -14.63 -9.57 2.00
N MET A 60 -14.22 -10.84 1.93
CA MET A 60 -15.13 -11.95 1.63
C MET A 60 -16.26 -12.07 2.66
N LEU A 61 -15.94 -12.00 3.97
CA LEU A 61 -16.95 -12.06 5.03
C LEU A 61 -17.97 -10.93 4.91
N VAL A 62 -17.51 -9.71 4.67
CA VAL A 62 -18.41 -8.55 4.52
C VAL A 62 -19.22 -8.66 3.24
N THR A 63 -18.63 -9.06 2.12
CA THR A 63 -19.34 -9.26 0.85
C THR A 63 -20.45 -10.32 0.96
N VAL A 64 -20.20 -11.39 1.71
CA VAL A 64 -21.17 -12.49 1.87
C VAL A 64 -22.27 -12.16 2.89
N PHE A 65 -21.92 -11.53 4.02
CA PHE A 65 -22.84 -11.37 5.15
C PHE A 65 -23.40 -9.96 5.34
N ALA A 66 -22.77 -8.93 4.77
CA ALA A 66 -23.24 -7.55 4.86
C ALA A 66 -23.82 -7.09 3.52
N SER A 67 -25.11 -6.78 3.50
CA SER A 67 -25.74 -6.11 2.37
C SER A 67 -25.40 -4.62 2.39
N GLY A 68 -24.25 -4.22 1.85
CA GLY A 68 -23.96 -2.81 1.61
C GLY A 68 -22.49 -2.43 1.46
N GLY A 69 -22.19 -1.72 0.37
CA GLY A 69 -20.93 -1.03 0.11
C GLY A 69 -19.97 -1.80 -0.80
N GLU A 70 -19.26 -1.07 -1.65
CA GLU A 70 -18.10 -1.59 -2.40
C GLU A 70 -16.89 -1.55 -1.47
N ILE A 71 -16.82 -2.50 -0.53
CA ILE A 71 -15.71 -2.65 0.42
C ILE A 71 -14.67 -3.56 -0.21
N ARG A 72 -13.40 -3.17 -0.15
CA ARG A 72 -12.29 -3.90 -0.78
C ARG A 72 -11.32 -4.46 0.27
N ALA A 73 -10.50 -5.43 -0.11
CA ALA A 73 -9.46 -5.96 0.78
C ALA A 73 -8.56 -4.85 1.33
N GLU A 74 -8.23 -3.84 0.52
CA GLU A 74 -7.34 -2.75 0.93
C GLU A 74 -7.87 -1.96 2.14
N ASP A 75 -9.20 -1.89 2.33
CA ASP A 75 -9.84 -1.23 3.47
C ASP A 75 -9.54 -1.95 4.80
N PHE A 76 -9.14 -3.21 4.74
CA PHE A 76 -8.82 -4.05 5.91
C PHE A 76 -7.33 -4.28 6.13
N SER A 77 -6.50 -3.91 5.16
CA SER A 77 -5.05 -4.11 5.20
C SER A 77 -4.39 -3.13 6.18
N LEU A 78 -3.53 -3.64 7.06
CA LEU A 78 -2.76 -2.85 8.03
C LEU A 78 -1.47 -2.30 7.42
N LEU A 79 -0.94 -2.96 6.39
CA LEU A 79 0.35 -2.64 5.79
C LEU A 79 0.22 -1.88 4.47
N SER A 80 -0.95 -1.92 3.83
CA SER A 80 -1.26 -1.05 2.69
C SER A 80 -1.34 0.39 3.18
N GLN A 81 -0.55 1.27 2.57
CA GLN A 81 -0.76 2.69 2.79
C GLN A 81 -2.08 3.07 2.12
N PRO A 82 -3.00 3.76 2.82
CA PRO A 82 -4.12 4.35 2.12
C PRO A 82 -3.54 5.24 1.04
N VAL A 83 -4.04 5.09 -0.20
CA VAL A 83 -3.76 6.06 -1.24
C VAL A 83 -4.16 7.40 -0.63
N ARG A 84 -3.18 8.26 -0.35
CA ARG A 84 -3.50 9.64 -0.02
C ARG A 84 -4.21 10.14 -1.25
N GLU A 85 -5.51 10.36 -1.15
CA GLU A 85 -6.17 11.24 -2.09
C GLU A 85 -5.33 12.52 -2.06
N GLU A 86 -4.64 12.81 -3.15
CA GLU A 86 -4.04 14.12 -3.35
C GLU A 86 -5.22 15.07 -3.30
N VAL A 87 -5.38 15.73 -2.14
CA VAL A 87 -6.34 16.81 -1.97
C VAL A 87 -5.91 17.86 -2.96
N LYS A 88 -6.60 17.89 -4.11
CA LYS A 88 -6.35 18.87 -5.14
C LYS A 88 -6.57 20.24 -4.54
N THR A 89 -5.61 21.13 -4.76
CA THR A 89 -5.74 22.51 -4.32
C THR A 89 -6.88 23.20 -5.07
N ASP A 90 -7.46 24.26 -4.49
CA ASP A 90 -8.51 25.04 -5.15
C ASP A 90 -8.09 25.51 -6.55
N ASP A 91 -6.80 25.82 -6.74
CA ASP A 91 -6.23 26.22 -8.03
C ASP A 91 -6.23 25.07 -9.06
N GLU A 92 -5.92 23.85 -8.64
CA GLU A 92 -5.99 22.66 -9.50
C GLU A 92 -7.43 22.31 -9.85
N LEU A 93 -8.36 22.48 -8.91
CA LEU A 93 -9.80 22.29 -9.16
C LEU A 93 -10.34 23.35 -10.13
N MET A 94 -9.90 24.60 -10.00
CA MET A 94 -10.25 25.69 -10.92
C MET A 94 -9.72 25.40 -12.32
N LEU A 95 -8.46 24.99 -12.46
CA LEU A 95 -7.85 24.65 -13.74
C LEU A 95 -8.58 23.49 -14.45
N ILE A 96 -9.02 22.47 -13.70
CA ILE A 96 -9.82 21.36 -14.25
C ILE A 96 -11.20 21.86 -14.72
N GLY A 97 -11.82 22.78 -13.98
CA GLY A 97 -13.10 23.38 -14.33
C GLY A 97 -13.05 24.26 -15.58
N GLU A 98 -11.93 24.95 -15.81
CA GLU A 98 -11.74 25.83 -16.99
C GLU A 98 -11.71 25.06 -18.32
N GLY A 99 -11.43 23.75 -18.30
CA GLY A 99 -11.49 22.87 -19.47
C GLY A 99 -12.90 22.36 -19.82
N ALA A 100 -13.89 22.52 -18.93
CA ALA A 100 -15.26 22.06 -19.15
C ALA A 100 -16.09 23.10 -19.91
N TYR A 101 -15.79 23.31 -21.19
CA TYR A 101 -16.62 24.09 -22.09
C TYR A 101 -17.97 23.37 -22.32
N GLY A 102 -19.06 23.87 -21.72
CA GLY A 102 -20.42 23.52 -22.16
C GLY A 102 -21.46 23.13 -21.10
N GLY A 103 -21.49 23.79 -19.94
CA GLY A 103 -22.62 23.63 -19.01
C GLY A 103 -23.92 24.19 -19.59
N VAL A 104 -24.92 23.34 -19.83
CA VAL A 104 -26.28 23.78 -20.18
C VAL A 104 -26.98 24.29 -18.91
N ARG A 105 -27.33 25.58 -18.89
CA ARG A 105 -28.16 26.15 -17.84
C ARG A 105 -29.62 25.79 -18.11
N TYR A 106 -30.18 24.89 -17.30
CA TYR A 106 -31.62 24.65 -17.29
C TYR A 106 -32.31 25.82 -16.59
N VAL A 107 -33.11 26.57 -17.35
CA VAL A 107 -34.01 27.59 -16.81
C VAL A 107 -35.35 26.90 -16.48
N PRO A 108 -36.00 27.21 -15.35
CA PRO A 108 -37.31 26.65 -15.02
C PRO A 108 -38.35 27.02 -16.07
N THR A 109 -39.09 26.03 -16.58
CA THR A 109 -40.26 26.26 -17.44
C THR A 109 -41.44 26.65 -16.56
N ASN A 110 -42.01 27.84 -16.82
CA ASN A 110 -43.27 28.29 -16.23
C ASN A 110 -44.46 27.48 -16.74
#